data_AF-A0A9W9BSQ8-F1
#
_entry.id   AF-A0A9W9BSQ8-F1
#
_cell.length_a   1.000
_cell.length_b   1.000
_cell.length_c   1.000
_cell.angle_alpha   90.00
_cell.angle_beta   90.00
_cell.angle_gamma   90.00
#
_symmetry.space_group_name_H-M   'P 1'
#
loop_
_entity.id
_entity.type
_entity.pdbx_description
1 polymer ?
#
loop_
_entity_poly.entity_id
_entity_poly.type
_entity_poly.pdbx_seq_one_letter_code
_entity_poly.pdbx_strand_id
1 'polypeptide(L)'
;MKGKIPLDALSTGITDALVETATLREQCKSQQLEIKSLNDYKLESEIEMDCRVSDESLIAAKQDVEDLTAKQESSQQRVQSLEKEVLSYRRQIEKLIVALRNKTRKALVCSIALKSAYKIVPSLKDQATIQRLQSLSEMATSPRWVDKKVDMVLKEVGVVASTDEADDSLRTPALTPSTETSDDGERPHLKRKRHR
;
A
#
# COMPACT_ATOMS: atom_id res chain seq x y z
N MET A 1 57.30 -88.15 8.65
CA MET A 1 58.10 -87.83 7.44
C MET A 1 57.80 -86.40 7.05
N LYS A 2 58.79 -85.49 7.07
CA LYS A 2 58.61 -84.10 6.64
C LYS A 2 58.54 -84.08 5.11
N GLY A 3 57.36 -83.78 4.54
CA GLY A 3 57.19 -83.62 3.10
C GLY A 3 57.99 -82.42 2.62
N LYS A 4 58.96 -82.64 1.73
CA LYS A 4 59.66 -81.56 1.04
C LYS A 4 58.78 -81.11 -0.12
N ILE A 5 58.29 -79.88 -0.07
CA ILE A 5 57.62 -79.26 -1.22
C ILE A 5 58.68 -79.06 -2.30
N PRO A 6 58.44 -79.50 -3.55
CA PRO A 6 59.38 -79.26 -4.64
C PRO A 6 59.51 -77.74 -4.89
N LEU A 7 60.75 -77.26 -5.02
CA LEU A 7 61.08 -75.85 -5.24
C LEU A 7 60.33 -75.25 -6.44
N ASP A 8 60.10 -76.04 -7.48
CA ASP A 8 59.39 -75.61 -8.68
C ASP A 8 57.92 -75.25 -8.41
N ALA A 9 57.25 -75.99 -7.52
CA ALA A 9 55.85 -75.70 -7.14
C ALA A 9 55.74 -74.47 -6.23
N LEU A 10 56.78 -74.20 -5.44
CA LEU A 10 56.91 -72.96 -4.66
C LEU A 10 57.17 -71.75 -5.57
N SER A 11 58.01 -71.93 -6.59
CA SER A 11 58.34 -70.89 -7.59
C SER A 11 57.13 -70.49 -8.44
N THR A 12 56.36 -71.46 -8.95
CA THR A 12 55.12 -71.19 -9.71
C THR A 12 54.07 -70.51 -8.83
N GLY A 13 53.87 -70.98 -7.59
CA GLY A 13 52.92 -70.34 -6.68
C GLY A 13 53.28 -68.89 -6.31
N ILE A 14 54.57 -68.57 -6.19
CA ILE A 14 55.04 -67.19 -5.98
C ILE A 14 54.78 -66.34 -7.23
N THR A 15 54.99 -66.91 -8.41
CA THR A 15 54.78 -66.22 -9.69
C THR A 15 53.30 -65.92 -9.92
N ASP A 16 52.42 -66.88 -9.64
CA ASP A 16 50.96 -66.72 -9.75
C ASP A 16 50.44 -65.67 -8.76
N ALA A 17 50.92 -65.69 -7.50
CA ALA A 17 50.58 -64.68 -6.51
C ALA A 17 51.08 -63.27 -6.89
N LEU A 18 52.24 -63.16 -7.54
CA LEU A 18 52.75 -61.89 -8.05
C LEU A 18 51.92 -61.36 -9.23
N VAL A 19 51.44 -62.25 -10.11
CA VAL A 19 50.53 -61.87 -11.21
C VAL A 19 49.17 -61.43 -10.66
N GLU A 20 48.61 -62.16 -9.69
CA GLU A 20 47.34 -61.83 -9.05
C GLU A 20 47.41 -60.50 -8.28
N THR A 21 48.50 -60.25 -7.57
CA THR A 21 48.69 -58.97 -6.87
C THR A 21 48.88 -57.80 -7.85
N ALA A 22 49.48 -58.03 -9.02
CA ALA A 22 49.60 -57.02 -10.07
C ALA A 22 48.24 -56.70 -10.71
N THR A 23 47.41 -57.70 -11.01
CA THR A 23 46.07 -57.50 -11.57
C THR A 23 45.15 -56.80 -10.58
N LEU A 24 45.16 -57.19 -9.30
CA LEU A 24 44.40 -56.51 -8.24
C LEU A 24 44.83 -55.05 -8.09
N ARG A 25 46.12 -54.74 -8.20
CA ARG A 25 46.61 -53.36 -8.13
C ARG A 25 46.07 -52.50 -9.28
N GLU A 26 46.04 -53.02 -10.49
CA GLU A 26 45.47 -52.30 -11.64
C GLU A 26 43.95 -52.15 -11.53
N GLN A 27 43.24 -53.16 -11.04
CA GLN A 27 41.81 -53.04 -10.74
C GLN A 27 41.53 -51.98 -9.67
N CYS A 28 42.31 -51.92 -8.59
CA CYS A 28 42.16 -50.87 -7.58
C CYS A 28 42.39 -49.47 -8.15
N LYS A 29 43.39 -49.28 -9.04
CA LYS A 29 43.60 -47.99 -9.73
C LYS A 29 42.43 -47.63 -10.63
N SER A 30 41.93 -48.59 -11.40
CA SER A 30 40.77 -48.39 -12.27
C SER A 30 39.53 -47.99 -11.47
N GLN A 31 39.25 -48.68 -10.36
CA GLN A 31 38.14 -48.35 -9.46
C GLN A 31 38.31 -46.98 -8.81
N GLN A 32 39.52 -46.59 -8.42
CA GLN A 32 39.78 -45.25 -7.88
C GLN A 32 39.50 -44.15 -8.91
N LEU A 33 39.83 -44.38 -10.19
CA LEU A 33 39.53 -43.42 -11.26
C LEU A 33 38.03 -43.32 -11.51
N GLU A 34 37.33 -44.45 -11.53
CA GLU A 34 35.87 -44.49 -11.69
C GLU A 34 35.14 -43.76 -10.55
N ILE A 35 35.55 -44.00 -9.30
CA ILE A 35 34.98 -43.30 -8.12
C ILE A 35 35.20 -41.78 -8.23
N LYS A 36 36.38 -41.33 -8.67
CA LYS A 36 36.64 -39.91 -8.88
C LYS A 36 35.74 -39.33 -9.95
N SER A 37 35.64 -39.97 -11.11
CA SER A 37 34.79 -39.53 -12.21
C SER A 37 33.31 -39.44 -11.80
N LEU A 38 32.82 -40.39 -11.00
CA LEU A 38 31.45 -40.37 -10.49
C LEU A 38 31.22 -39.23 -9.49
N ASN A 39 32.21 -38.95 -8.62
CA ASN A 39 32.14 -37.82 -7.70
C ASN A 39 32.15 -36.48 -8.43
N ASP A 40 33.00 -36.34 -9.45
CA ASP A 40 33.08 -35.12 -10.27
C ASP A 40 31.75 -34.88 -11.01
N TYR A 41 31.17 -35.92 -11.62
CA TYR A 41 29.86 -35.82 -12.27
C TYR A 41 28.74 -35.44 -11.30
N LYS A 42 28.75 -36.02 -10.09
CA LYS A 42 27.78 -35.68 -9.06
C LYS A 42 27.90 -34.20 -8.65
N LEU A 43 29.12 -33.72 -8.47
CA LEU A 43 29.39 -32.33 -8.13
C LEU A 43 28.95 -31.38 -9.23
N GLU A 44 29.25 -31.69 -10.50
CA GLU A 44 28.77 -30.92 -11.66
C GLU A 44 27.24 -30.85 -11.70
N SER A 45 26.56 -31.97 -11.47
CA SER A 45 25.10 -32.01 -11.44
C SER A 45 24.50 -31.21 -10.28
N GLU A 46 25.12 -31.23 -9.09
CA GLU A 46 24.68 -30.43 -7.94
C GLU A 46 24.84 -28.93 -8.24
N ILE A 47 25.99 -28.52 -8.77
CA ILE A 47 26.25 -27.13 -9.17
C ILE A 47 25.25 -26.67 -10.24
N GLU A 48 24.96 -27.50 -11.23
CA GLU A 48 24.00 -27.15 -12.28
C GLU A 48 22.59 -26.92 -11.71
N MET A 49 22.15 -27.76 -10.77
CA MET A 49 20.85 -27.55 -10.12
C MET A 49 20.84 -26.26 -9.29
N ASP A 50 21.87 -26.01 -8.49
CA ASP A 50 21.97 -24.80 -7.66
C ASP A 50 21.99 -23.53 -8.53
N CYS A 51 22.67 -23.56 -9.68
CA CYS A 51 22.66 -22.47 -10.65
C CYS A 51 21.25 -22.23 -11.20
N ARG A 52 20.52 -23.29 -11.60
CA ARG A 52 19.15 -23.16 -12.12
C ARG A 52 18.20 -22.56 -11.08
N VAL A 53 18.26 -23.05 -9.84
CA VAL A 53 17.42 -22.52 -8.73
C VAL A 53 17.76 -21.05 -8.46
N SER A 54 19.04 -20.70 -8.51
CA SER A 54 19.49 -19.31 -8.33
C SER A 54 19.00 -18.40 -9.45
N ASP A 55 19.04 -18.87 -10.70
CA ASP A 55 18.54 -18.12 -11.87
C ASP A 55 17.03 -17.89 -11.80
N GLU A 56 16.26 -18.93 -11.46
CA GLU A 56 14.80 -18.82 -11.24
C GLU A 56 14.47 -17.82 -10.14
N SER A 57 15.19 -17.88 -9.02
CA SER A 57 15.03 -16.94 -7.90
C SER A 57 15.37 -15.51 -8.31
N LEU A 58 16.41 -15.33 -9.14
CA LEU A 58 16.81 -14.02 -9.65
C LEU A 58 15.75 -13.45 -10.60
N ILE A 59 15.14 -14.28 -11.45
CA ILE A 59 14.05 -13.88 -12.34
C ILE A 59 12.83 -13.44 -11.52
N ALA A 60 12.44 -14.23 -10.52
CA ALA A 60 11.33 -13.89 -9.62
C ALA A 60 11.59 -12.56 -8.89
N ALA A 61 12.79 -12.37 -8.34
CA ALA A 61 13.16 -11.14 -7.66
C ALA A 61 13.16 -9.91 -8.60
N LYS A 62 13.55 -10.08 -9.87
CA LYS A 62 13.45 -9.00 -10.87
C LYS A 62 12.00 -8.62 -11.14
N GLN A 63 11.12 -9.61 -11.29
CA GLN A 63 9.69 -9.36 -11.48
C GLN A 63 9.08 -8.62 -10.29
N ASP A 64 9.41 -9.04 -9.06
CA ASP A 64 8.94 -8.37 -7.85
C ASP A 64 9.41 -6.91 -7.77
N VAL A 65 10.65 -6.64 -8.17
CA VAL A 65 11.20 -5.27 -8.22
C VAL A 65 10.45 -4.41 -9.25
N GLU A 66 10.16 -4.95 -10.43
CA GLU A 66 9.39 -4.24 -11.46
C GLU A 66 7.97 -3.91 -10.97
N ASP A 67 7.29 -4.88 -10.37
CA ASP A 67 5.94 -4.71 -9.82
C ASP A 67 5.91 -3.68 -8.68
N LEU A 68 6.88 -3.72 -7.77
CA LEU A 68 7.01 -2.76 -6.68
C LEU A 68 7.33 -1.36 -7.20
N THR A 69 8.17 -1.24 -8.23
CA THR A 69 8.49 0.04 -8.86
C THR A 69 7.26 0.65 -9.51
N ALA A 70 6.47 -0.13 -10.26
CA ALA A 70 5.22 0.33 -10.85
C ALA A 70 4.20 0.78 -9.79
N LYS A 71 4.08 0.03 -8.68
CA LYS A 71 3.22 0.42 -7.55
C LYS A 71 3.68 1.71 -6.88
N GLN A 72 4.99 1.89 -6.73
CA GLN A 72 5.58 3.10 -6.18
C GLN A 72 5.29 4.32 -7.07
N GLU A 73 5.50 4.20 -8.38
CA GLU A 73 5.23 5.28 -9.34
C GLU A 73 3.74 5.67 -9.34
N SER A 74 2.84 4.69 -9.37
CA SER A 74 1.40 4.93 -9.29
C SER A 74 1.00 5.65 -7.99
N SER A 75 1.56 5.20 -6.86
CA SER A 75 1.33 5.83 -5.56
C SER A 75 1.85 7.27 -5.52
N GLN A 76 3.02 7.51 -6.09
CA GLN A 76 3.62 8.84 -6.18
C GLN A 76 2.78 9.79 -7.03
N GLN A 77 2.25 9.33 -8.17
CA GLN A 77 1.33 10.12 -8.99
C GLN A 77 0.05 10.47 -8.24
N ARG A 78 -0.51 9.51 -7.49
CA ARG A 78 -1.70 9.74 -6.65
C ARG A 78 -1.43 10.79 -5.58
N VAL A 79 -0.30 10.71 -4.89
CA VAL A 79 0.11 11.70 -3.87
C VAL A 79 0.22 13.08 -4.50
N GLN A 80 0.90 13.22 -5.64
CA GLN A 80 1.01 14.51 -6.35
C GLN A 80 -0.34 15.08 -6.78
N SER A 81 -1.29 14.23 -7.19
CA SER A 81 -2.65 14.65 -7.52
C SER A 81 -3.38 15.21 -6.28
N LEU A 82 -3.32 14.47 -5.17
CA LEU A 82 -3.93 14.88 -3.91
C LEU A 82 -3.32 16.17 -3.36
N GLU A 83 -2.00 16.33 -3.46
CA GLU A 83 -1.31 17.57 -3.08
C GLU A 83 -1.81 18.78 -3.88
N LYS A 84 -2.02 18.62 -5.20
CA LYS A 84 -2.60 19.68 -6.05
C LYS A 84 -4.02 20.03 -5.63
N GLU A 85 -4.86 19.05 -5.33
CA GLU A 85 -6.23 19.28 -4.85
C GLU A 85 -6.25 20.02 -3.51
N VAL A 86 -5.44 19.56 -2.54
CA VAL A 86 -5.31 20.21 -1.22
C VAL A 86 -4.85 21.67 -1.36
N LEU A 87 -3.87 21.94 -2.23
CA LEU A 87 -3.41 23.30 -2.50
C LEU A 87 -4.51 24.15 -3.16
N SER A 88 -5.32 23.57 -4.05
CA SER A 88 -6.47 24.25 -4.65
C SER A 88 -7.50 24.63 -3.60
N TYR A 89 -7.91 23.67 -2.75
CA TYR A 89 -8.86 23.92 -1.65
C TYR A 89 -8.34 24.98 -0.67
N ARG A 90 -7.05 24.91 -0.32
CA ARG A 90 -6.43 25.92 0.54
C ARG A 90 -6.55 27.33 -0.04
N ARG A 91 -6.26 27.51 -1.34
CA ARG A 91 -6.44 28.81 -2.02
C ARG A 91 -7.90 29.26 -2.04
N GLN A 92 -8.85 28.36 -2.24
CA GLN A 92 -10.27 28.69 -2.20
C GLN A 92 -10.72 29.13 -0.79
N ILE A 93 -10.27 28.44 0.25
CA ILE A 93 -10.53 28.79 1.66
C ILE A 93 -9.92 30.16 1.98
N GLU A 94 -8.68 30.43 1.56
CA GLU A 94 -8.04 31.73 1.76
C GLU A 94 -8.84 32.87 1.11
N LYS A 95 -9.33 32.68 -0.12
CA LYS A 95 -10.24 33.65 -0.78
C LYS A 95 -11.52 33.86 0.01
N LEU A 96 -12.14 32.79 0.50
CA LEU A 96 -13.37 32.86 1.30
C LEU A 96 -13.14 33.61 2.61
N ILE A 97 -12.02 33.37 3.31
CA ILE A 97 -11.64 34.07 4.53
C ILE A 97 -11.51 35.58 4.27
N VAL A 98 -10.85 35.98 3.18
CA VAL A 98 -10.71 37.40 2.82
C VAL A 98 -12.07 38.02 2.51
N ALA A 99 -12.92 37.33 1.75
CA ALA A 99 -14.26 37.80 1.42
C ALA A 99 -15.13 37.98 2.69
N LEU A 100 -15.09 37.01 3.61
CA LEU A 100 -15.79 37.07 4.89
C LEU A 100 -15.30 38.23 5.75
N ARG A 101 -13.99 38.39 5.93
CA ARG A 101 -13.41 39.52 6.68
C ARG A 101 -13.86 40.87 6.11
N ASN A 102 -13.88 41.02 4.79
CA ASN A 102 -14.34 42.24 4.15
C ASN A 102 -15.83 42.49 4.36
N LYS A 103 -16.68 41.45 4.29
CA LYS A 103 -18.11 41.57 4.59
C LYS A 103 -18.36 41.94 6.05
N THR A 104 -17.64 41.33 7.00
CA THR A 104 -17.75 41.66 8.43
C THR A 104 -17.35 43.11 8.72
N ARG A 105 -16.26 43.60 8.13
CA ARG A 105 -15.86 45.02 8.28
C ARG A 105 -16.93 45.98 7.74
N LYS A 106 -17.49 45.71 6.55
CA LYS A 106 -18.56 46.54 5.98
C LYS A 106 -19.80 46.54 6.86
N ALA A 107 -20.22 45.38 7.37
CA ALA A 107 -21.35 45.28 8.29
C ALA A 107 -21.13 46.08 9.58
N LEU A 108 -19.91 46.03 10.15
CA LEU A 108 -19.56 46.82 11.33
C LEU A 108 -19.67 48.33 11.07
N VAL A 109 -19.10 48.82 9.97
CA VAL A 109 -19.17 50.24 9.59
C VAL A 109 -20.62 50.67 9.37
N CYS A 110 -21.44 49.86 8.67
CA CYS A 110 -22.87 50.12 8.51
C CYS A 110 -23.61 50.20 9.86
N SER A 111 -23.31 49.29 10.79
CA SER A 111 -23.93 49.29 12.13
C SER A 111 -23.57 50.55 12.92
N ILE A 112 -22.31 50.98 12.89
CA ILE A 112 -21.86 52.23 13.53
C ILE A 112 -22.56 53.44 12.89
N ALA A 113 -22.61 53.50 11.55
CA ALA A 113 -23.27 54.58 10.82
C ALA A 113 -24.77 54.68 11.16
N LEU A 114 -25.48 53.55 11.22
CA LEU A 114 -26.89 53.50 11.62
C LEU A 114 -27.08 53.97 13.07
N LYS A 115 -26.22 53.54 14.01
CA LYS A 115 -26.25 54.00 15.41
C LYS A 115 -26.01 55.50 15.53
N SER A 116 -25.08 56.04 14.76
CA SER A 116 -24.82 57.48 14.72
C SER A 116 -25.98 58.26 14.09
N ALA A 117 -26.55 57.77 12.98
CA ALA A 117 -27.69 58.40 12.32
C ALA A 117 -28.91 58.47 13.26
N TYR A 118 -29.20 57.40 14.00
CA TYR A 118 -30.29 57.38 14.98
C TYR A 118 -30.18 58.51 16.03
N LYS A 119 -28.95 58.82 16.48
CA LYS A 119 -28.69 59.86 17.48
C LYS A 119 -28.83 61.28 16.95
N ILE A 120 -28.61 61.49 15.64
CA ILE A 120 -28.55 62.84 15.04
C ILE A 120 -29.89 63.23 14.42
N VAL A 121 -30.69 62.26 13.95
CA VAL A 121 -31.93 62.55 13.24
C VAL A 121 -33.04 62.99 14.21
N PRO A 122 -33.60 64.21 14.08
CA PRO A 122 -34.62 64.74 15.00
C PRO A 122 -36.05 64.26 14.68
N SER A 123 -36.25 63.61 13.53
CA SER A 123 -37.54 63.10 13.05
C SER A 123 -37.85 61.72 13.64
N LEU A 124 -38.98 61.60 14.34
CA LEU A 124 -39.48 60.32 14.90
C LEU A 124 -39.70 59.24 13.83
N LYS A 125 -40.11 59.63 12.62
CA LYS A 125 -40.38 58.72 11.51
C LYS A 125 -39.09 58.12 10.93
N ASP A 126 -38.05 58.94 10.85
CA ASP A 126 -36.74 58.52 10.37
C ASP A 126 -35.99 57.72 11.44
N GLN A 127 -36.14 58.05 12.73
CA GLN A 127 -35.66 57.22 13.84
C GLN A 127 -36.28 55.83 13.84
N ALA A 128 -37.61 55.70 13.64
CA ALA A 128 -38.28 54.41 13.55
C ALA A 128 -37.77 53.57 12.35
N THR A 129 -37.44 54.23 11.24
CA THR A 129 -36.88 53.58 10.04
C THR A 129 -35.46 53.07 10.28
N ILE A 130 -34.61 53.88 10.94
CA ILE A 130 -33.24 53.50 11.33
C ILE A 130 -33.26 52.35 12.34
N GLN A 131 -34.17 52.38 13.31
CA GLN A 131 -34.34 51.31 14.31
C GLN A 131 -34.80 50.00 13.66
N ARG A 132 -35.72 50.06 12.68
CA ARG A 132 -36.07 48.89 11.84
C ARG A 132 -34.86 48.33 11.11
N LEU A 133 -34.04 49.19 10.48
CA LEU A 133 -32.83 48.75 9.78
C LEU A 133 -31.80 48.12 10.73
N GLN A 134 -31.65 48.64 11.94
CA GLN A 134 -30.81 48.02 12.97
C GLN A 134 -31.33 46.63 13.37
N SER A 135 -32.63 46.48 13.62
CA SER A 135 -33.22 45.17 13.97
C SER A 135 -33.05 44.14 12.84
N LEU A 136 -33.17 44.56 11.57
CA LEU A 136 -32.92 43.71 10.41
C LEU A 136 -31.44 43.35 10.27
N SER A 137 -30.53 44.28 10.57
CA SER A 137 -29.09 44.02 10.61
C SER A 137 -28.73 42.98 11.68
N GLU A 138 -29.32 43.08 12.87
CA GLU A 138 -29.10 42.13 13.97
C GLU A 138 -29.71 40.74 13.67
N MET A 139 -30.88 40.70 13.03
CA MET A 139 -31.43 39.45 12.49
C MET A 139 -30.59 38.84 11.36
N ALA A 140 -29.97 39.67 10.52
CA ALA A 140 -29.08 39.19 9.44
C ALA A 140 -27.76 38.59 9.96
N THR A 141 -27.38 38.88 11.20
CA THR A 141 -26.28 38.22 11.92
C THR A 141 -26.71 36.93 12.63
N SER A 142 -27.99 36.54 12.57
CA SER A 142 -28.47 35.26 13.08
C SER A 142 -27.88 34.09 12.28
N PRO A 143 -27.44 32.99 12.93
CA PRO A 143 -26.84 31.83 12.28
C PRO A 143 -27.65 31.32 11.07
N ARG A 144 -28.98 31.27 11.19
CA ARG A 144 -29.89 30.80 10.13
C ARG A 144 -29.89 31.67 8.87
N TRP A 145 -29.62 32.97 8.99
CA TRP A 145 -29.52 33.88 7.84
C TRP A 145 -28.12 33.88 7.23
N VAL A 146 -27.10 33.66 8.06
CA VAL A 146 -25.72 33.48 7.64
C VAL A 146 -25.60 32.24 6.76
N ASP A 147 -26.24 31.12 7.12
CA ASP A 147 -26.23 29.87 6.34
C ASP A 147 -26.73 30.08 4.89
N LYS A 148 -27.91 30.69 4.71
CA LYS A 148 -28.45 31.01 3.38
C LYS A 148 -27.53 31.90 2.54
N LYS A 149 -26.81 32.83 3.19
CA LYS A 149 -25.91 33.76 2.50
C LYS A 149 -24.55 33.15 2.22
N VAL A 150 -24.09 32.23 3.06
CA VAL A 150 -22.89 31.41 2.82
C VAL A 150 -23.14 30.50 1.63
N ASP A 151 -24.28 29.80 1.56
CA ASP A 151 -24.65 28.97 0.40
C ASP A 151 -24.69 29.77 -0.91
N MET A 152 -25.24 30.98 -0.86
CA MET A 152 -25.30 31.86 -2.02
C MET A 152 -23.90 32.32 -2.47
N VAL A 153 -23.00 32.59 -1.53
CA VAL A 153 -21.61 32.97 -1.80
C VAL A 153 -20.79 31.79 -2.30
N LEU A 154 -21.04 30.59 -1.79
CA LEU A 154 -20.43 29.36 -2.29
C LEU A 154 -20.85 29.13 -3.75
N LYS A 155 -22.13 29.33 -4.09
CA LYS A 155 -22.64 29.31 -5.48
C LYS A 155 -22.00 30.40 -6.36
N GLU A 156 -21.90 31.65 -5.89
CA GLU A 156 -21.28 32.76 -6.63
C GLU A 156 -19.78 32.56 -6.90
N VAL A 157 -19.06 31.90 -5.99
CA VAL A 157 -17.61 31.63 -6.12
C VAL A 157 -17.34 30.32 -6.88
N GLY A 158 -18.39 29.64 -7.38
CA GLY A 158 -18.28 28.39 -8.14
C GLY A 158 -18.01 27.16 -7.29
N VAL A 159 -18.14 27.26 -5.96
CA VAL A 159 -18.08 26.15 -5.02
C VAL A 159 -19.50 25.58 -4.92
N VAL A 160 -19.93 24.85 -5.94
CA VAL A 160 -21.23 24.16 -5.93
C VAL A 160 -21.11 22.93 -5.02
N ALA A 161 -21.56 23.05 -3.78
CA ALA A 161 -22.09 21.90 -3.06
C ALA A 161 -23.50 21.66 -3.63
N SER A 162 -23.59 20.77 -4.62
CA SER A 162 -24.87 20.26 -5.12
C SER A 162 -25.50 19.39 -4.03
N THR A 163 -26.31 20.02 -3.18
CA THR A 163 -27.21 19.36 -2.22
C THR A 163 -28.62 19.24 -2.78
N ASP A 164 -28.76 19.06 -4.08
CA ASP A 164 -30.04 18.77 -4.76
C ASP A 164 -29.83 17.59 -5.70
N GLU A 165 -29.41 16.45 -5.14
CA GLU A 165 -29.63 15.11 -5.68
C GLU A 165 -29.73 14.19 -4.46
N ALA A 166 -30.82 14.36 -3.70
CA ALA A 166 -31.40 13.21 -3.02
C ALA A 166 -32.25 12.51 -4.07
N ASP A 167 -31.66 11.54 -4.78
CA ASP A 167 -32.17 10.18 -4.94
C ASP A 167 -31.29 9.39 -5.94
N ASP A 168 -30.99 8.13 -5.60
CA ASP A 168 -30.41 7.08 -6.47
C ASP A 168 -28.89 6.93 -6.73
N SER A 169 -28.00 7.38 -5.84
CA SER A 169 -26.60 6.87 -5.87
C SER A 169 -25.89 6.73 -4.53
N LEU A 170 -26.64 6.36 -3.48
CA LEU A 170 -26.04 5.66 -2.33
C LEU A 170 -26.02 4.14 -2.61
N ARG A 171 -25.39 3.75 -3.72
CA ARG A 171 -24.58 2.53 -3.66
C ARG A 171 -23.46 2.89 -2.69
N THR A 172 -23.59 2.43 -1.45
CA THR A 172 -22.42 1.86 -0.76
C THR A 172 -21.53 1.25 -1.84
N PRO A 173 -20.25 1.65 -2.00
CA PRO A 173 -19.33 0.71 -2.60
C PRO A 173 -19.46 -0.49 -1.67
N ALA A 174 -20.10 -1.54 -2.18
CA ALA A 174 -19.99 -2.84 -1.61
C ALA A 174 -18.49 -2.97 -1.33
N LEU A 175 -18.17 -3.26 -0.07
CA LEU A 175 -17.06 -4.15 0.19
C LEU A 175 -17.31 -5.31 -0.77
N THR A 176 -16.70 -5.24 -1.96
CA THR A 176 -16.53 -6.42 -2.77
C THR A 176 -15.78 -7.35 -1.84
N PRO A 177 -16.36 -8.50 -1.45
CA PRO A 177 -15.52 -9.56 -0.99
C PRO A 177 -14.67 -9.87 -2.21
N SER A 178 -13.43 -9.38 -2.20
CA SER A 178 -12.41 -10.03 -3.01
C SER A 178 -12.42 -11.46 -2.53
N THR A 179 -12.90 -12.33 -3.41
CA THR A 179 -12.75 -13.77 -3.32
C THR A 179 -11.25 -14.05 -3.29
N GLU A 180 -10.64 -13.93 -2.11
CA GLU A 180 -9.46 -14.71 -1.78
C GLU A 180 -9.94 -16.15 -1.68
N THR A 181 -9.58 -16.95 -2.67
CA THR A 181 -9.46 -18.38 -2.51
C THR A 181 -8.32 -18.63 -1.51
N SER A 182 -8.60 -18.47 -0.22
CA SER A 182 -7.85 -19.13 0.84
C SER A 182 -8.45 -20.51 1.01
N ASP A 183 -7.88 -21.46 0.29
CA ASP A 183 -7.94 -22.87 0.63
C ASP A 183 -7.11 -23.06 1.92
N ASP A 184 -7.77 -22.98 3.06
CA ASP A 184 -7.24 -23.46 4.33
C ASP A 184 -8.32 -24.31 4.99
N GLY A 185 -8.17 -25.63 4.80
CA GLY A 185 -9.06 -26.66 5.28
C GLY A 185 -9.33 -26.58 6.79
N GLU A 186 -10.62 -26.47 7.09
CA GLU A 186 -11.36 -27.06 8.21
C GLU A 186 -10.64 -27.27 9.56
N ARG A 187 -11.05 -26.47 10.55
CA ARG A 187 -11.16 -26.94 11.94
C ARG A 187 -12.56 -26.63 12.49
N PRO A 188 -13.37 -27.64 12.88
CA PRO A 188 -14.71 -27.40 13.41
C PRO A 188 -14.66 -26.78 14.82
N HIS A 189 -15.47 -25.73 15.03
CA HIS A 189 -15.71 -25.12 16.33
C HIS A 189 -16.38 -26.10 17.31
N LEU A 190 -15.69 -26.42 18.41
CA LEU A 190 -16.26 -27.14 19.55
C LEU A 190 -17.31 -26.27 20.27
N LYS A 191 -18.58 -26.67 20.17
CA LYS A 191 -19.66 -26.13 21.00
C LYS A 191 -19.38 -26.44 22.49
N ARG A 192 -19.24 -25.40 23.30
CA ARG A 192 -19.25 -25.50 24.77
C ARG A 192 -20.62 -26.02 25.24
N LYS A 193 -20.68 -27.29 25.66
CA LYS A 193 -21.75 -27.80 26.53
C LYS A 193 -21.48 -27.30 27.95
N ARG A 194 -22.45 -26.61 28.54
CA ARG A 194 -22.53 -26.43 30.00
C ARG A 194 -23.20 -27.68 30.57
N HIS A 195 -22.52 -28.38 31.47
CA HIS A 195 -23.15 -29.38 32.33
C HIS A 195 -23.48 -28.74 33.68
N ARG A 196 -24.73 -28.91 34.12
CA ARG A 196 -25.08 -29.09 35.53
C ARG A 196 -24.67 -30.49 35.95
#